data_AF-A0A0N4UY75-F1
#
_entry.id   AF-A0A0N4UY75-F1
#
_cell.length_a   1.000
_cell.length_b   1.000
_cell.length_c   1.000
_cell.angle_alpha   90.00
_cell.angle_beta   90.00
_cell.angle_gamma   90.00
#
_symmetry.space_group_name_H-M   'P 1'
#
loop_
_entity.id
_entity.type
_entity.pdbx_description
1 polymer ?
#
loop_
_entity_poly.entity_id
_entity_poly.type
_entity_poly.pdbx_seq_one_letter_code
_entity_poly.pdbx_strand_id
1 'polypeptide(L)'
;MDSDTQTELLKQFVSSCKRNPGILHQPRFAFYKEYLESLGAKIPPAPAAEEESKKQSEGNEPSKEQVEEEDTAEDLPPLDLDMTGVIEGEEDEPLSMGDSNKEPSEEDMEKANEFRSAAAAAYSEGDYAKAVENYTEAIKLNSSSAILHAKRASVLLQMNKPNGAIRDCSKAIELNPDSALAYKFRGRAYRLLGKFLEAHHDLATACKLDYDDTANEWLKEVEPNRLYDIFKTFKTQSLDNSE
;
A
#
# COMPACT_ATOMS: atom_id res chain seq x y z
N MET A 1 -13.93 -9.92 1.84
CA MET A 1 -14.88 -8.80 1.72
C MET A 1 -16.25 -9.39 1.54
N ASP A 2 -17.15 -9.06 2.46
CA ASP A 2 -18.50 -9.61 2.46
C ASP A 2 -19.43 -8.78 1.58
N SER A 3 -20.49 -9.41 1.08
CA SER A 3 -21.44 -8.81 0.13
C SER A 3 -22.09 -7.54 0.70
N ASP A 4 -22.32 -7.51 2.02
CA ASP A 4 -22.94 -6.39 2.72
C ASP A 4 -22.04 -5.14 2.72
N THR A 5 -20.73 -5.31 2.92
CA THR A 5 -19.75 -4.20 2.90
C THR A 5 -19.67 -3.57 1.51
N GLN A 6 -19.66 -4.39 0.45
CA GLN A 6 -19.68 -3.91 -0.94
C GLN A 6 -21.00 -3.18 -1.26
N THR A 7 -22.11 -3.70 -0.74
CA THR A 7 -23.44 -3.09 -0.89
C THR A 7 -23.53 -1.73 -0.19
N GLU A 8 -22.93 -1.56 0.99
CA GLU A 8 -22.95 -0.29 1.72
C GLU A 8 -22.11 0.80 1.03
N LEU A 9 -20.91 0.45 0.57
CA LEU A 9 -20.06 1.37 -0.23
C LEU A 9 -20.80 1.83 -1.51
N LEU A 10 -21.56 0.94 -2.15
CA LEU A 10 -22.37 1.30 -3.32
C LEU A 10 -23.52 2.26 -2.97
N LYS A 11 -24.21 2.08 -1.83
CA LYS A 11 -25.25 3.03 -1.35
C LYS A 11 -24.66 4.42 -1.10
N GLN A 12 -23.48 4.48 -0.48
CA GLN A 12 -22.77 5.73 -0.22
C GLN A 12 -22.42 6.44 -1.53
N PHE A 13 -21.80 5.74 -2.48
CA PHE A 13 -21.46 6.31 -3.80
C PHE A 13 -22.68 6.80 -4.59
N VAL A 14 -23.78 6.04 -4.60
CA VAL A 14 -25.05 6.47 -5.22
C VAL A 14 -25.63 7.71 -4.53
N SER A 15 -25.44 7.86 -3.22
CA SER A 15 -25.89 9.03 -2.47
C SER A 15 -25.05 10.27 -2.80
N SER A 16 -23.73 10.12 -2.95
CA SER A 16 -22.85 11.19 -3.44
C SER A 16 -23.21 11.62 -4.87
N CYS A 17 -23.49 10.66 -5.77
CA CYS A 17 -23.93 10.98 -7.15
C CYS A 17 -25.28 11.72 -7.21
N LYS A 18 -26.18 11.49 -6.25
CA LYS A 18 -27.43 12.26 -6.10
C LYS A 18 -27.18 13.68 -5.58
N ARG A 19 -26.21 13.85 -4.67
CA ARG A 19 -25.83 15.15 -4.09
C ARG A 19 -25.07 16.02 -5.10
N ASN A 20 -24.18 15.41 -5.89
CA ASN A 20 -23.43 16.09 -6.96
C ASN A 20 -23.32 15.19 -8.21
N PRO A 21 -24.19 15.39 -9.23
CA PRO A 21 -24.09 14.68 -10.51
C PRO A 21 -22.78 14.90 -11.27
N GLY A 22 -22.04 15.98 -10.98
CA GLY A 22 -20.73 16.28 -11.57
C GLY A 22 -19.67 15.20 -11.31
N ILE A 23 -19.84 14.37 -10.27
CA ILE A 23 -18.97 13.22 -9.99
C ILE A 23 -18.91 12.26 -11.19
N LEU A 24 -20.03 12.06 -11.90
CA LEU A 24 -20.13 11.16 -13.06
C LEU A 24 -19.34 11.63 -14.29
N HIS A 25 -18.82 12.88 -14.29
CA HIS A 25 -17.99 13.42 -15.37
C HIS A 25 -16.48 13.36 -15.07
N GLN A 26 -16.08 12.87 -13.89
CA GLN A 26 -14.65 12.71 -13.56
C GLN A 26 -14.05 11.49 -14.29
N PRO A 27 -12.82 11.57 -14.85
CA PRO A 27 -12.23 10.48 -15.65
C PRO A 27 -12.22 9.10 -14.97
N ARG A 28 -11.98 9.06 -13.65
CA ARG A 28 -11.99 7.82 -12.84
C ARG A 28 -13.33 7.08 -12.82
N PHE A 29 -14.44 7.74 -13.18
CA PHE A 29 -15.78 7.15 -13.21
C PHE A 29 -16.32 6.96 -14.63
N ALA A 30 -15.49 7.14 -15.68
CA ALA A 30 -15.90 6.96 -17.08
C ALA A 30 -16.55 5.59 -17.36
N PHE A 31 -15.97 4.50 -16.84
CA PHE A 31 -16.54 3.14 -16.99
C PHE A 31 -17.96 3.02 -16.41
N TYR A 32 -18.26 3.74 -15.32
CA TYR A 32 -19.57 3.74 -14.67
C TYR A 32 -20.55 4.67 -15.39
N LYS A 33 -20.05 5.79 -15.95
CA LYS A 33 -20.79 6.66 -16.86
C LYS A 33 -21.25 5.90 -18.10
N GLU A 34 -20.34 5.21 -18.79
CA GLU A 34 -20.62 4.36 -19.96
C GLU A 34 -21.63 3.25 -19.63
N TYR A 35 -21.50 2.61 -18.46
CA TYR A 35 -22.49 1.63 -17.97
C TYR A 35 -23.88 2.25 -17.79
N LEU A 36 -24.00 3.42 -17.14
CA LEU A 36 -25.28 4.13 -17.00
C LEU A 36 -25.87 4.55 -18.36
N GLU A 37 -25.05 5.02 -19.29
CA GLU A 37 -25.47 5.38 -20.64
C GLU A 37 -25.95 4.15 -21.44
N SER A 38 -25.31 2.99 -21.26
CA SER A 38 -25.76 1.71 -21.84
C SER A 38 -27.13 1.25 -21.33
N LEU A 39 -27.50 1.65 -20.12
CA LEU A 39 -28.84 1.43 -19.53
C LEU A 39 -29.85 2.51 -19.95
N GLY A 40 -29.46 3.47 -20.79
CA GLY A 40 -30.31 4.57 -21.26
C GLY A 40 -30.53 5.68 -20.23
N ALA A 41 -29.71 5.76 -19.18
CA ALA A 41 -29.82 6.80 -18.17
C ALA A 41 -29.45 8.18 -18.74
N LYS A 42 -30.26 9.21 -18.43
CA LYS A 42 -29.97 10.60 -18.81
C LYS A 42 -29.15 11.28 -17.71
N ILE A 43 -27.84 11.34 -17.92
CA ILE A 43 -26.91 11.99 -16.99
C ILE A 43 -27.02 13.52 -17.13
N PRO A 44 -27.19 14.28 -16.03
CA PRO A 44 -27.22 15.75 -16.11
C PRO A 44 -25.92 16.33 -16.69
N PRO A 45 -25.96 17.45 -17.42
CA PRO A 45 -24.75 18.13 -17.87
C PRO A 45 -23.92 18.61 -16.66
N ALA A 46 -22.61 18.70 -16.84
CA ALA A 46 -21.72 19.24 -15.80
C ALA A 46 -22.08 20.71 -15.51
N PRO A 47 -22.10 21.15 -14.24
CA PRO A 47 -22.38 22.54 -13.89
C PRO A 47 -21.25 23.45 -14.38
N ALA A 48 -21.60 24.46 -15.17
CA ALA A 48 -20.70 25.56 -15.50
C ALA A 48 -20.67 26.58 -14.35
N ALA A 49 -19.51 27.21 -14.13
CA ALA A 49 -19.34 28.23 -13.11
C ALA A 49 -19.63 29.63 -13.67
N GLU A 50 -20.42 30.42 -12.94
CA GLU A 50 -20.43 31.90 -12.95
C GLU A 50 -21.27 32.42 -11.75
N GLU A 51 -21.23 33.73 -11.46
CA GLU A 51 -21.37 34.26 -10.10
C GLU A 51 -22.70 34.98 -9.75
N GLU A 52 -23.02 34.95 -8.44
CA GLU A 52 -23.60 36.03 -7.60
C GLU A 52 -24.94 36.77 -7.87
N SER A 53 -25.67 36.93 -6.76
CA SER A 53 -26.38 38.14 -6.27
C SER A 53 -27.82 38.55 -6.66
N LYS A 54 -28.73 38.25 -5.69
CA LYS A 54 -29.64 39.20 -4.98
C LYS A 54 -30.79 39.93 -5.72
N LYS A 55 -32.05 39.60 -5.36
CA LYS A 55 -32.97 40.40 -4.48
C LYS A 55 -34.36 39.71 -4.32
N GLN A 56 -34.86 39.53 -3.08
CA GLN A 56 -35.78 40.40 -2.30
C GLN A 56 -37.16 40.62 -2.98
N SER A 57 -38.31 40.51 -2.30
CA SER A 57 -38.62 40.21 -0.87
C SER A 57 -40.07 39.64 -0.75
N GLU A 58 -40.77 39.44 0.39
CA GLU A 58 -40.65 39.67 1.86
C GLU A 58 -41.61 38.62 2.53
N GLY A 59 -41.71 38.33 3.84
CA GLY A 59 -41.02 38.77 5.06
C GLY A 59 -42.01 39.03 6.21
N ASN A 60 -42.03 38.22 7.28
CA ASN A 60 -42.81 38.48 8.52
C ASN A 60 -42.26 37.77 9.79
N GLU A 61 -41.39 38.48 10.51
CA GLU A 61 -41.27 38.61 11.99
C GLU A 61 -41.20 37.41 13.00
N PRO A 62 -40.66 37.57 14.23
CA PRO A 62 -39.26 37.14 14.41
C PRO A 62 -38.90 36.37 15.70
N SER A 63 -37.96 35.43 15.57
CA SER A 63 -36.94 35.14 16.59
C SER A 63 -35.81 34.32 15.94
N LYS A 64 -34.67 34.95 15.61
CA LYS A 64 -33.51 34.24 15.08
C LYS A 64 -32.47 34.01 16.17
N GLU A 65 -32.06 32.76 16.32
CA GLU A 65 -30.87 32.38 17.07
C GLU A 65 -29.60 32.94 16.40
N GLN A 66 -28.60 33.24 17.21
CA GLN A 66 -27.25 33.53 16.71
C GLN A 66 -26.56 32.19 16.45
N VAL A 67 -26.46 31.81 15.19
CA VAL A 67 -25.57 30.76 14.72
C VAL A 67 -24.40 31.47 14.05
N GLU A 68 -23.20 31.26 14.56
CA GLU A 68 -21.96 31.82 14.02
C GLU A 68 -21.61 31.09 12.71
N GLU A 69 -20.91 31.76 11.79
CA GLU A 69 -20.53 31.19 10.49
C GLU A 69 -19.35 30.22 10.66
N GLU A 70 -19.63 28.98 11.10
CA GLU A 70 -18.66 27.89 11.04
C GLU A 70 -18.44 27.44 9.59
N ASP A 71 -17.20 27.62 9.13
CA ASP A 71 -16.68 27.18 7.83
C ASP A 71 -16.62 25.64 7.77
N THR A 72 -17.80 25.05 7.56
CA THR A 72 -18.04 23.61 7.57
C THR A 72 -17.68 22.99 6.23
N ALA A 73 -16.38 23.02 5.92
CA ALA A 73 -15.76 21.87 5.26
C ALA A 73 -16.23 20.60 5.99
N GLU A 74 -16.81 19.63 5.28
CA GLU A 74 -17.39 18.44 5.93
C GLU A 74 -16.31 17.75 6.77
N ASP A 75 -16.46 17.81 8.11
CA ASP A 75 -15.56 17.21 9.09
C ASP A 75 -15.68 15.68 9.03
N LEU A 76 -15.08 15.12 7.98
CA LEU A 76 -14.52 13.79 7.99
C LEU A 76 -13.62 13.75 9.23
N PRO A 77 -14.02 13.05 10.32
CA PRO A 77 -13.23 13.05 11.54
C PRO A 77 -11.81 12.62 11.18
N PRO A 78 -10.77 13.29 11.72
CA PRO A 78 -9.39 12.98 11.38
C PRO A 78 -9.20 11.47 11.39
N LEU A 79 -8.93 10.92 10.20
CA LEU A 79 -8.65 9.51 10.09
C LEU A 79 -7.26 9.36 10.69
N ASP A 80 -7.23 9.08 12.00
CA ASP A 80 -6.04 8.89 12.84
C ASP A 80 -5.35 7.58 12.42
N LEU A 81 -4.83 7.64 11.20
CA LEU A 81 -4.15 6.59 10.48
C LEU A 81 -2.84 6.33 11.20
N ASP A 82 -2.68 5.11 11.74
CA ASP A 82 -1.58 4.81 12.63
C ASP A 82 -0.25 4.76 11.86
N MET A 83 0.51 5.85 11.92
CA MET A 83 1.84 5.97 11.33
C MET A 83 2.94 5.43 12.26
N THR A 84 2.61 4.81 13.39
CA THR A 84 3.59 4.33 14.38
C THR A 84 4.59 3.38 13.74
N GLY A 85 5.89 3.64 13.93
CA GLY A 85 6.96 2.82 13.38
C GLY A 85 7.10 2.85 11.85
N VAL A 86 6.46 3.81 11.17
CA VAL A 86 6.91 4.19 9.82
C VAL A 86 8.28 4.86 9.95
N ILE A 87 9.19 4.50 9.05
CA ILE A 87 10.59 4.94 9.01
C ILE A 87 10.97 5.43 7.61
N GLU A 88 11.99 6.27 7.55
CA GLU A 88 12.65 6.58 6.28
C GLU A 88 13.41 5.34 5.78
N GLY A 89 13.44 5.16 4.45
CA GLY A 89 14.15 4.04 3.83
C GLY A 89 15.65 4.29 3.77
N GLU A 90 16.47 3.25 3.91
CA GLU A 90 17.91 3.42 3.96
C GLU A 90 18.51 3.76 2.58
N GLU A 91 19.50 4.67 2.58
CA GLU A 91 20.23 5.15 1.39
C GLU A 91 21.51 4.34 1.09
N ASP A 92 21.72 3.22 1.80
CA ASP A 92 22.90 2.36 1.66
C ASP A 92 23.11 1.83 0.23
N GLU A 93 24.37 1.55 -0.11
CA GLU A 93 24.72 0.89 -1.38
C GLU A 93 24.01 -0.48 -1.52
N PRO A 94 23.37 -0.78 -2.66
CA PRO A 94 22.65 -2.04 -2.84
C PRO A 94 23.55 -3.27 -2.68
N LEU A 95 23.13 -4.21 -1.84
CA LEU A 95 23.82 -5.49 -1.64
C LEU A 95 23.90 -6.29 -2.96
N SER A 96 24.96 -7.08 -3.10
CA SER A 96 25.13 -7.97 -4.26
C SER A 96 23.99 -8.99 -4.36
N MET A 97 23.44 -9.14 -5.57
CA MET A 97 22.35 -10.08 -5.89
C MET A 97 22.85 -11.40 -6.52
N GLY A 98 24.17 -11.59 -6.60
CA GLY A 98 24.80 -12.68 -7.35
C GLY A 98 24.69 -12.51 -8.88
N ASP A 99 25.29 -13.42 -9.64
CA ASP A 99 25.14 -13.47 -11.10
C ASP A 99 23.96 -14.37 -11.47
N SER A 100 22.90 -13.79 -12.04
CA SER A 100 21.69 -14.54 -12.46
C SER A 100 21.91 -15.46 -13.68
N ASN A 101 23.08 -15.38 -14.35
CA ASN A 101 23.43 -16.23 -15.50
C ASN A 101 24.30 -17.44 -15.11
N LYS A 102 24.83 -17.47 -13.89
CA LYS A 102 25.64 -18.58 -13.39
C LYS A 102 24.74 -19.71 -12.89
N GLU A 103 24.72 -20.82 -13.62
CA GLU A 103 24.20 -22.08 -13.07
C GLU A 103 25.12 -22.57 -11.93
N PRO A 104 24.60 -22.80 -10.70
CA PRO A 104 25.42 -23.26 -9.58
C PRO A 104 25.76 -24.75 -9.72
N SER A 105 27.02 -25.11 -9.48
CA SER A 105 27.43 -26.51 -9.37
C SER A 105 26.84 -27.19 -8.11
N GLU A 106 26.86 -28.51 -8.04
CA GLU A 106 26.46 -29.25 -6.82
C GLU A 106 27.28 -28.79 -5.60
N GLU A 107 28.59 -28.57 -5.78
CA GLU A 107 29.47 -27.98 -4.75
C GLU A 107 29.07 -26.56 -4.34
N ASP A 108 28.68 -25.70 -5.30
CA ASP A 108 28.19 -24.34 -4.99
C ASP A 108 26.88 -24.41 -4.20
N MET A 109 25.99 -25.34 -4.54
CA MET A 109 24.72 -25.53 -3.85
C MET A 109 24.89 -26.09 -2.43
N GLU A 110 25.88 -26.96 -2.21
CA GLU A 110 26.25 -27.45 -0.88
C GLU A 110 26.82 -26.31 -0.02
N LYS A 111 27.84 -25.60 -0.51
CA LYS A 111 28.46 -24.46 0.18
C LYS A 111 27.44 -23.33 0.44
N ALA A 112 26.54 -23.05 -0.50
CA ALA A 112 25.45 -22.10 -0.29
C ALA A 112 24.48 -22.54 0.83
N ASN A 113 24.27 -23.84 1.03
CA ASN A 113 23.48 -24.37 2.14
C ASN A 113 24.24 -24.32 3.49
N GLU A 114 25.57 -24.48 3.49
CA GLU A 114 26.39 -24.22 4.69
C GLU A 114 26.28 -22.75 5.11
N PHE A 115 26.53 -21.81 4.20
CA PHE A 115 26.38 -20.38 4.44
C PHE A 115 24.94 -19.99 4.85
N ARG A 116 23.91 -20.56 4.22
CA ARG A 116 22.49 -20.40 4.62
C ARG A 116 22.25 -20.84 6.07
N SER A 117 22.92 -21.91 6.51
CA SER A 117 22.78 -22.46 7.86
C SER A 117 23.55 -21.63 8.89
N ALA A 118 24.76 -21.17 8.54
CA ALA A 118 25.53 -20.21 9.34
C ALA A 118 24.80 -18.87 9.52
N ALA A 119 24.12 -18.39 8.46
CA ALA A 119 23.30 -17.18 8.52
C ALA A 119 22.08 -17.34 9.45
N ALA A 120 21.43 -18.50 9.44
CA ALA A 120 20.33 -18.81 10.35
C ALA A 120 20.80 -18.94 11.82
N ALA A 121 22.00 -19.46 12.05
CA ALA A 121 22.62 -19.48 13.38
C ALA A 121 22.93 -18.05 13.86
N ALA A 122 23.63 -17.24 13.07
CA ALA A 122 23.94 -15.85 13.40
C ALA A 122 22.68 -15.00 13.66
N TYR A 123 21.62 -15.19 12.87
CA TYR A 123 20.32 -14.56 13.13
C TYR A 123 19.72 -14.96 14.49
N SER A 124 19.86 -16.23 14.87
CA SER A 124 19.38 -16.75 16.17
C SER A 124 20.24 -16.28 17.35
N GLU A 125 21.51 -15.94 17.09
CA GLU A 125 22.44 -15.27 18.02
C GLU A 125 22.17 -13.75 18.14
N GLY A 126 21.34 -13.18 17.26
CA GLY A 126 21.09 -11.73 17.15
C GLY A 126 22.14 -10.96 16.33
N ASP A 127 23.14 -11.64 15.75
CA ASP A 127 24.15 -11.03 14.89
C ASP A 127 23.63 -10.91 13.45
N TYR A 128 22.76 -9.92 13.26
CA TYR A 128 22.12 -9.65 11.97
C TYR A 128 23.12 -9.22 10.89
N ALA A 129 24.23 -8.57 11.24
CA ALA A 129 25.25 -8.16 10.29
C ALA A 129 25.97 -9.38 9.67
N LYS A 130 26.45 -10.29 10.52
CA LYS A 130 27.02 -11.58 10.11
C LYS A 130 26.00 -12.46 9.39
N ALA A 131 24.73 -12.40 9.76
CA ALA A 131 23.68 -13.11 9.03
C ALA A 131 23.49 -12.57 7.59
N VAL A 132 23.48 -11.24 7.38
CA VAL A 132 23.46 -10.63 6.04
C VAL A 132 24.70 -10.98 5.22
N GLU A 133 25.88 -11.00 5.83
CA GLU A 133 27.14 -11.42 5.19
C GLU A 133 27.05 -12.87 4.71
N ASN A 134 26.69 -13.81 5.60
CA ASN A 134 26.58 -15.23 5.24
C ASN A 134 25.50 -15.48 4.17
N TYR A 135 24.34 -14.81 4.23
CA TYR A 135 23.36 -14.89 3.14
C TYR A 135 23.89 -14.33 1.82
N THR A 136 24.75 -13.30 1.86
CA THR A 136 25.34 -12.70 0.65
C THR A 136 26.37 -13.63 0.00
N GLU A 137 27.19 -14.35 0.77
CA GLU A 137 28.06 -15.39 0.21
C GLU A 137 27.25 -16.57 -0.37
N ALA A 138 26.17 -16.98 0.31
CA ALA A 138 25.25 -17.99 -0.22
C ALA A 138 24.64 -17.56 -1.58
N ILE A 139 24.25 -16.28 -1.72
CA ILE A 139 23.67 -15.71 -2.95
C ILE A 139 24.72 -15.56 -4.07
N LYS A 140 25.99 -15.30 -3.76
CA LYS A 140 27.08 -15.31 -4.76
C LYS A 140 27.32 -16.72 -5.32
N LEU A 141 27.15 -17.75 -4.51
CA LEU A 141 27.32 -19.15 -4.91
C LEU A 141 26.11 -19.66 -5.71
N ASN A 142 24.89 -19.37 -5.22
CA ASN A 142 23.60 -19.79 -5.79
C ASN A 142 22.62 -18.60 -5.84
N SER A 143 22.72 -17.81 -6.91
CA SER A 143 21.91 -16.60 -7.14
C SER A 143 20.45 -16.89 -7.48
N SER A 144 20.14 -18.07 -8.03
CA SER A 144 18.81 -18.49 -8.47
C SER A 144 17.92 -19.00 -7.33
N SER A 145 18.47 -19.15 -6.12
CA SER A 145 17.74 -19.62 -4.95
C SER A 145 16.87 -18.52 -4.32
N ALA A 146 15.60 -18.46 -4.70
CA ALA A 146 14.59 -17.53 -4.17
C ALA A 146 14.55 -17.48 -2.63
N ILE A 147 14.74 -18.62 -1.96
CA ILE A 147 14.73 -18.71 -0.49
C ILE A 147 15.91 -17.99 0.17
N LEU A 148 17.07 -17.86 -0.50
CA LEU A 148 18.20 -17.10 0.05
C LEU A 148 17.89 -15.60 0.09
N HIS A 149 17.39 -15.05 -1.02
CA HIS A 149 16.98 -13.65 -1.10
C HIS A 149 15.85 -13.35 -0.10
N ALA A 150 14.78 -14.15 -0.07
CA ALA A 150 13.68 -13.98 0.88
C ALA A 150 14.13 -14.07 2.35
N LYS A 151 15.13 -14.90 2.66
CA LYS A 151 15.70 -14.97 4.02
C LYS A 151 16.62 -13.80 4.33
N ARG A 152 17.46 -13.34 3.40
CA ARG A 152 18.28 -12.11 3.60
C ARG A 152 17.39 -10.89 3.86
N ALA A 153 16.31 -10.73 3.11
CA ALA A 153 15.29 -9.71 3.36
C ALA A 153 14.72 -9.76 4.80
N SER A 154 14.46 -10.97 5.33
CA SER A 154 13.97 -11.12 6.71
C SER A 154 14.96 -10.66 7.77
N VAL A 155 16.27 -10.73 7.50
CA VAL A 155 17.32 -10.15 8.35
C VAL A 155 17.36 -8.62 8.20
N LEU A 156 17.31 -8.12 6.97
CA LEU A 156 17.30 -6.67 6.69
C LEU A 156 16.11 -5.96 7.38
N LEU A 157 14.96 -6.62 7.51
CA LEU A 157 13.84 -6.13 8.30
C LEU A 157 14.17 -5.99 9.80
N GLN A 158 14.92 -6.90 10.42
CA GLN A 158 15.37 -6.75 11.81
C GLN A 158 16.40 -5.62 11.98
N MET A 159 17.09 -5.25 10.89
CA MET A 159 18.03 -4.13 10.84
C MET A 159 17.37 -2.80 10.44
N ASN A 160 16.04 -2.75 10.29
CA ASN A 160 15.29 -1.59 9.77
C ASN A 160 15.79 -1.10 8.39
N LYS A 161 16.12 -2.03 7.47
CA LYS A 161 16.55 -1.77 6.09
C LYS A 161 15.50 -2.19 5.05
N PRO A 162 14.35 -1.49 4.95
CA PRO A 162 13.25 -1.89 4.08
C PRO A 162 13.55 -1.80 2.58
N ASN A 163 14.41 -0.88 2.11
CA ASN A 163 14.68 -0.75 0.66
C ASN A 163 15.42 -1.99 0.14
N GLY A 164 16.44 -2.47 0.87
CA GLY A 164 17.15 -3.71 0.61
C GLY A 164 16.24 -4.93 0.72
N ALA A 165 15.39 -4.99 1.75
CA ALA A 165 14.40 -6.06 1.88
C ALA A 165 13.42 -6.11 0.68
N ILE A 166 13.04 -4.96 0.11
CA ILE A 166 12.19 -4.90 -1.09
C ILE A 166 12.92 -5.40 -2.34
N ARG A 167 14.20 -5.05 -2.52
CA ARG A 167 15.04 -5.54 -3.62
C ARG A 167 15.18 -7.06 -3.56
N ASP A 168 15.54 -7.60 -2.40
CA ASP A 168 15.68 -9.03 -2.15
C ASP A 168 14.37 -9.79 -2.33
N CYS A 169 13.25 -9.33 -1.75
CA CYS A 169 11.98 -10.01 -1.91
C CYS A 169 11.45 -9.95 -3.36
N SER A 170 11.68 -8.84 -4.07
CA SER A 170 11.31 -8.75 -5.48
C SER A 170 12.13 -9.74 -6.32
N LYS A 171 13.43 -9.91 -6.03
CA LYS A 171 14.24 -10.95 -6.68
C LYS A 171 13.79 -12.37 -6.34
N ALA A 172 13.37 -12.60 -5.10
CA ALA A 172 12.77 -13.87 -4.69
C ALA A 172 11.45 -14.18 -5.45
N ILE A 173 10.62 -13.16 -5.72
CA ILE A 173 9.37 -13.28 -6.48
C ILE A 173 9.63 -13.46 -7.98
N GLU A 174 10.66 -12.82 -8.57
CA GLU A 174 11.11 -13.12 -9.93
C GLU A 174 11.52 -14.59 -10.11
N LEU A 175 12.20 -15.15 -9.11
CA LEU A 175 12.73 -16.52 -9.12
C LEU A 175 11.67 -17.57 -8.73
N ASN A 176 10.70 -17.20 -7.89
CA ASN A 176 9.57 -18.03 -7.50
C ASN A 176 8.32 -17.17 -7.21
N PRO A 177 7.41 -17.01 -8.19
CA PRO A 177 6.17 -16.25 -8.04
C PRO A 177 5.19 -16.77 -6.99
N ASP A 178 5.35 -18.01 -6.50
CA ASP A 178 4.51 -18.60 -5.45
C ASP A 178 5.16 -18.48 -4.04
N SER A 179 6.23 -17.69 -3.90
CA SER A 179 6.97 -17.55 -2.63
C SER A 179 6.24 -16.68 -1.60
N ALA A 180 5.31 -17.29 -0.85
CA ALA A 180 4.56 -16.63 0.24
C ALA A 180 5.46 -15.86 1.23
N LEU A 181 6.64 -16.40 1.57
CA LEU A 181 7.63 -15.72 2.42
C LEU A 181 8.13 -14.40 1.82
N ALA A 182 8.39 -14.36 0.51
CA ALA A 182 8.87 -13.14 -0.15
C ALA A 182 7.79 -12.04 -0.14
N TYR A 183 6.53 -12.40 -0.40
CA TYR A 183 5.41 -11.46 -0.24
C TYR A 183 5.24 -11.00 1.22
N LYS A 184 5.30 -11.92 2.20
CA LYS A 184 5.21 -11.60 3.64
C LYS A 184 6.24 -10.55 4.06
N PHE A 185 7.50 -10.72 3.65
CA PHE A 185 8.57 -9.79 4.01
C PHE A 185 8.55 -8.51 3.17
N ARG A 186 8.20 -8.55 1.88
CA ARG A 186 8.06 -7.32 1.06
C ARG A 186 6.91 -6.45 1.54
N GLY A 187 5.78 -7.05 1.88
CA GLY A 187 4.65 -6.35 2.48
C GLY A 187 5.00 -5.69 3.82
N ARG A 188 5.78 -6.37 4.68
CA ARG A 188 6.29 -5.75 5.92
C ARG A 188 7.25 -4.60 5.64
N ALA A 189 8.10 -4.69 4.62
CA ALA A 189 9.00 -3.62 4.22
C ALA A 189 8.24 -2.40 3.66
N TYR A 190 7.20 -2.61 2.86
CA TYR A 190 6.31 -1.53 2.40
C TYR A 190 5.59 -0.85 3.57
N ARG A 191 5.11 -1.61 4.56
CA ARG A 191 4.53 -1.06 5.80
C ARG A 191 5.53 -0.18 6.56
N LEU A 192 6.80 -0.57 6.64
CA LEU A 192 7.84 0.25 7.28
C LEU A 192 8.06 1.58 6.55
N LEU A 193 7.93 1.60 5.21
CA LEU A 193 8.00 2.82 4.39
C LEU A 193 6.68 3.62 4.35
N GLY A 194 5.65 3.22 5.10
CA GLY A 194 4.32 3.84 5.04
C GLY A 194 3.56 3.64 3.72
N LYS A 195 3.97 2.69 2.89
CA LYS A 195 3.35 2.31 1.61
C LYS A 195 2.27 1.27 1.84
N PHE A 196 1.15 1.70 2.42
CA PHE A 196 0.18 0.79 3.01
C PHE A 196 -0.63 0.01 1.95
N LEU A 197 -0.79 0.57 0.75
CA LEU A 197 -1.49 -0.09 -0.35
C LEU A 197 -0.70 -1.31 -0.86
N GLU A 198 0.59 -1.14 -1.15
CA GLU A 198 1.48 -2.23 -1.55
C GLU A 198 1.68 -3.24 -0.40
N ALA A 199 1.77 -2.76 0.85
CA ALA A 199 1.85 -3.62 2.02
C ALA A 199 0.64 -4.55 2.15
N HIS A 200 -0.58 -4.00 2.06
CA HIS A 200 -1.82 -4.76 2.09
C HIS A 200 -1.87 -5.78 0.93
N HIS A 201 -1.53 -5.36 -0.30
CA HIS A 201 -1.52 -6.24 -1.47
C HIS A 201 -0.62 -7.48 -1.26
N ASP A 202 0.62 -7.25 -0.84
CA ASP A 202 1.58 -8.34 -0.65
C ASP A 202 1.24 -9.22 0.55
N LEU A 203 0.80 -8.66 1.68
CA LEU A 203 0.39 -9.45 2.85
C LEU A 203 -0.85 -10.30 2.55
N ALA A 204 -1.84 -9.77 1.82
CA ALA A 204 -2.99 -10.55 1.35
C ALA A 204 -2.59 -11.63 0.34
N THR A 205 -1.58 -11.37 -0.51
CA THR A 205 -1.02 -12.35 -1.45
C THR A 205 -0.28 -13.46 -0.70
N ALA A 206 0.50 -13.13 0.32
CA ALA A 206 1.18 -14.09 1.19
C ALA A 206 0.16 -15.03 1.84
N CYS A 207 -0.82 -14.51 2.59
CA CYS A 207 -1.85 -15.31 3.27
C CYS A 207 -2.74 -16.15 2.32
N LYS A 208 -2.78 -15.81 1.03
CA LYS A 208 -3.49 -16.57 -0.01
C LYS A 208 -2.65 -17.74 -0.56
N LEU A 209 -1.32 -17.57 -0.62
CA LEU A 209 -0.38 -18.60 -1.07
C LEU A 209 -0.10 -19.62 0.04
N ASP A 210 0.17 -19.14 1.25
CA ASP A 210 0.36 -19.95 2.47
C ASP A 210 -0.15 -19.15 3.68
N TYR A 211 -1.04 -19.74 4.48
CA TYR A 211 -1.64 -19.02 5.61
C TYR A 211 -0.68 -19.00 6.80
N ASP A 212 -0.30 -17.80 7.21
CA ASP A 212 0.61 -17.51 8.32
C ASP A 212 -0.01 -16.45 9.23
N ASP A 213 -0.11 -16.73 10.53
CA ASP A 213 -0.80 -15.85 11.48
C ASP A 213 -0.14 -14.48 11.60
N THR A 214 1.20 -14.39 11.57
CA THR A 214 1.92 -13.11 11.62
C THR A 214 1.69 -12.27 10.36
N ALA A 215 1.57 -12.90 9.18
CA ALA A 215 1.20 -12.20 7.95
C ALA A 215 -0.25 -11.69 8.03
N ASN A 216 -1.16 -12.47 8.63
CA ASN A 216 -2.56 -12.08 8.86
C ASN A 216 -2.69 -10.97 9.93
N GLU A 217 -1.83 -10.95 10.94
CA GLU A 217 -1.71 -9.86 11.92
C GLU A 217 -1.22 -8.57 11.25
N TRP A 218 -0.11 -8.64 10.48
CA TRP A 218 0.40 -7.50 9.73
C TRP A 218 -0.58 -7.01 8.66
N LEU A 219 -1.39 -7.90 8.07
CA LEU A 219 -2.45 -7.51 7.13
C LEU A 219 -3.52 -6.65 7.81
N LYS A 220 -3.95 -7.04 9.02
CA LYS A 220 -4.89 -6.25 9.84
C LYS A 220 -4.30 -4.92 10.31
N GLU A 221 -2.98 -4.87 10.53
CA GLU A 221 -2.25 -3.65 10.89
C GLU A 221 -2.28 -2.60 9.75
N VAL A 222 -2.23 -3.03 8.49
CA VAL A 222 -2.26 -2.12 7.32
C VAL A 222 -3.66 -1.93 6.71
N GLU A 223 -4.64 -2.76 7.08
CA GLU A 223 -6.03 -2.72 6.59
C GLU A 223 -6.70 -1.33 6.70
N PRO A 224 -6.56 -0.56 7.81
CA PRO A 224 -7.12 0.80 7.90
C PRO A 224 -6.35 1.78 6.99
N ASN A 225 -5.04 1.59 6.89
CA ASN A 225 -4.15 2.57 6.28
C ASN A 225 -3.97 2.41 4.77
N ARG A 226 -4.42 1.32 4.14
CA ARG A 226 -4.23 1.06 2.69
C ARG A 226 -4.77 2.14 1.72
N LEU A 227 -5.56 3.10 2.21
CA LEU A 227 -6.05 4.25 1.43
C LEU A 227 -5.27 5.56 1.69
N TYR A 228 -4.34 5.58 2.65
CA TYR A 228 -3.53 6.74 3.04
C TYR A 228 -2.84 7.38 1.83
N ASP A 229 -2.14 6.59 1.02
CA ASP A 229 -1.38 7.06 -0.14
C ASP A 229 -2.29 7.71 -1.21
N ILE A 230 -3.51 7.19 -1.36
CA ILE A 230 -4.54 7.72 -2.25
C ILE A 230 -5.04 9.08 -1.73
N PHE A 231 -5.42 9.16 -0.45
CA PHE A 231 -5.88 10.43 0.17
C PHE A 231 -4.77 11.50 0.18
N LYS A 232 -3.53 11.11 0.47
CA LYS A 232 -2.35 11.98 0.44
C LYS A 232 -2.14 12.61 -0.94
N THR A 233 -2.23 11.79 -2.00
CA THR A 233 -2.10 12.25 -3.38
C THR A 233 -3.22 13.21 -3.80
N PHE A 234 -4.45 12.98 -3.37
CA PHE A 234 -5.55 13.93 -3.61
C PHE A 234 -5.33 15.27 -2.89
N LYS A 235 -4.83 15.27 -1.65
CA LYS A 235 -4.61 16.49 -0.87
C LYS A 235 -3.47 17.36 -1.41
N THR A 236 -2.41 16.78 -1.98
CA THR A 236 -1.37 17.57 -2.66
C THR A 236 -1.90 18.15 -3.97
N GLN A 237 -2.61 17.36 -4.78
CA GLN A 237 -3.17 17.84 -6.06
C GLN A 237 -4.22 18.95 -5.90
N SER A 238 -4.93 19.04 -4.77
CA SER A 238 -5.83 20.18 -4.50
C SER A 238 -5.11 21.49 -4.15
N LEU A 239 -3.86 21.42 -3.66
CA LEU A 239 -3.07 22.61 -3.30
C LEU A 239 -2.37 23.19 -4.53
N ASP A 240 -1.77 22.33 -5.37
CA ASP A 240 -1.08 22.72 -6.61
C ASP A 240 -2.01 23.33 -7.68
N ASN A 241 -3.34 23.31 -7.47
CA ASN A 241 -4.35 23.95 -8.32
C ASN A 241 -4.98 25.21 -7.68
N SER A 242 -4.29 25.83 -6.71
CA SER A 242 -4.77 27.04 -6.00
C SER A 242 -3.82 28.25 -6.04
N GLU A 243 -2.81 28.20 -6.93
CA GLU A 243 -1.93 29.34 -7.31
C GLU A 243 -2.20 29.80 -8.76
#